data_AF-A0A6B2UUX2-F1
#
_entry.id   AF-A0A6B2UUX2-F1
#
_cell.length_a   1.000
_cell.length_b   1.000
_cell.length_c   1.000
_cell.angle_alpha   90.00
_cell.angle_beta   90.00
_cell.angle_gamma   90.00
#
_symmetry.space_group_name_H-M   'P 1'
#
loop_
_entity.id
_entity.type
_entity.pdbx_description
1 polymer ?
#
loop_
_entity_poly.entity_id
_entity_poly.type
_entity_poly.pdbx_seq_one_letter_code
_entity_poly.pdbx_strand_id
1 'polypeptide(L)'
;MLHNLDLDRSQESVYRHLVEAGTATAETLARACALELPHVAATLEELRAAGLVTRLGTGRAEALWWEPAPPQLALGALLAVRQDELRAVSAEIAKLDASYRTTVARRGSGDSLEIVHGPENIRHRFLQLQRGAKREVLNLSKGPAVAVRREDNPAELTVIERGVRIRVVVEPAVVEQDLSLLTLGVSLGEEVRVAAEVPTKLVVVDREHALLPLHQDPDDIAEHAAIVHAPGVVGALTALFEQVWQRARPLNGHSRGEDDRAIQSLMLAGLTDEAIAQRINTSVRTVHRRIRRMMDRTGAATRFQLGWHLRDEAGEESG
;
A
#
# COMPACT_ATOMS: atom_id res chain seq x y z
N MET A 1 20.36 3.05 -11.34
CA MET A 1 19.12 2.30 -11.71
C MET A 1 19.46 0.91 -12.21
N LEU A 2 20.69 0.68 -12.68
CA LEU A 2 21.14 -0.60 -13.21
C LEU A 2 21.60 -1.57 -12.12
N HIS A 3 21.73 -1.10 -10.86
CA HIS A 3 22.06 -1.95 -9.72
C HIS A 3 21.08 -3.09 -9.40
N ASN A 4 19.85 -3.03 -9.91
CA ASN A 4 18.88 -4.12 -9.80
C ASN A 4 19.10 -5.24 -10.82
N LEU A 5 20.09 -5.09 -11.71
CA LEU A 5 20.51 -6.08 -12.72
C LEU A 5 21.88 -6.68 -12.37
N ASP A 6 22.20 -6.80 -11.08
CA ASP A 6 23.48 -7.29 -10.55
C ASP A 6 24.72 -6.49 -10.96
N LEU A 7 24.53 -5.22 -11.35
CA LEU A 7 25.64 -4.32 -11.63
C LEU A 7 25.97 -3.48 -10.41
N ASP A 8 27.23 -3.46 -9.99
CA ASP A 8 27.64 -2.55 -8.93
C ASP A 8 27.69 -1.09 -9.42
N ARG A 9 27.97 -0.15 -8.51
CA ARG A 9 28.03 1.27 -8.85
C ARG A 9 29.19 1.62 -9.80
N SER A 10 30.30 0.89 -9.72
CA SER A 10 31.46 1.09 -10.59
C SER A 10 31.15 0.63 -12.01
N GLN A 11 30.55 -0.55 -12.15
CA GLN A 11 30.07 -1.13 -13.40
C GLN A 11 29.01 -0.24 -14.07
N GLU A 12 28.02 0.26 -13.32
CA GLU A 12 27.02 1.21 -13.84
C GLU A 12 27.69 2.50 -14.35
N SER A 13 28.68 3.03 -13.64
CA SER A 13 29.38 4.26 -14.02
C SER A 13 30.25 4.07 -15.27
N VAL A 14 31.08 3.03 -15.31
CA VAL A 14 31.98 2.73 -16.43
C VAL A 14 31.20 2.43 -17.71
N TYR A 15 30.15 1.61 -17.61
CA TYR A 15 29.31 1.29 -18.77
C TYR A 15 28.61 2.53 -19.33
N ARG A 16 28.07 3.41 -18.46
CA ARG A 16 27.42 4.65 -18.88
C ARG A 16 28.36 5.58 -19.64
N HIS A 17 29.56 5.83 -19.09
CA HIS A 17 30.55 6.67 -19.75
C HIS A 17 31.01 6.08 -21.09
N LEU A 18 31.10 4.75 -21.19
CA LEU A 18 31.44 4.09 -22.45
C LEU A 18 30.30 4.20 -23.49
N VAL A 19 29.03 4.09 -23.07
CA VAL A 19 27.85 4.33 -23.93
C VAL A 19 27.82 5.76 -24.47
N GLU A 20 28.15 6.75 -23.64
CA GLU A 20 28.20 8.16 -24.05
C GLU A 20 29.37 8.44 -25.00
N ALA A 21 30.53 7.81 -24.77
CA ALA A 21 31.73 7.98 -25.59
C ALA A 21 31.69 7.19 -26.91
N GLY A 22 30.84 6.15 -27.01
CA GLY A 22 30.78 5.22 -28.15
C GLY A 22 31.94 4.23 -28.17
N THR A 23 33.19 4.69 -28.10
CA THR A 23 34.37 3.84 -27.91
C THR A 23 35.39 4.53 -27.04
N ALA A 24 36.05 3.81 -26.12
CA ALA A 24 37.01 4.41 -25.19
C ALA A 24 38.11 3.43 -24.75
N THR A 25 39.23 3.96 -24.27
CA THR A 25 40.28 3.17 -23.60
C THR A 25 40.05 3.14 -22.08
N ALA A 26 40.61 2.15 -21.39
CA ALA A 26 40.53 2.08 -19.93
C ALA A 26 41.06 3.35 -19.24
N GLU A 27 42.09 4.00 -19.80
CA GLU A 27 42.68 5.24 -19.29
C GLU A 27 41.75 6.45 -19.43
N THR A 28 40.99 6.52 -20.54
CA THR A 28 40.00 7.58 -20.72
C THR A 28 38.82 7.42 -19.76
N LEU A 29 38.36 6.18 -19.55
CA LEU A 29 37.28 5.85 -18.63
C LEU A 29 37.70 6.04 -17.17
N ALA A 30 38.92 5.67 -16.78
CA ALA A 30 39.48 5.92 -15.45
C ALA A 30 39.44 7.40 -15.08
N ARG A 31 39.84 8.28 -16.00
CA ARG A 31 39.77 9.74 -15.80
C ARG A 31 38.33 10.24 -15.72
N ALA A 32 37.45 9.78 -16.60
CA ALA A 32 36.05 10.22 -16.64
C ALA A 32 35.28 9.79 -15.38
N CYS A 33 35.50 8.56 -14.90
CA CYS A 33 34.84 8.03 -13.71
C CYS A 33 35.52 8.42 -12.40
N ALA A 34 36.69 9.09 -12.44
CA ALA A 34 37.55 9.36 -11.28
C ALA A 34 37.90 8.07 -10.48
N LEU A 35 38.23 6.99 -11.20
CA LEU A 35 38.59 5.69 -10.65
C LEU A 35 40.03 5.32 -11.04
N GLU A 36 40.65 4.42 -10.28
CA GLU A 36 41.99 3.92 -10.61
C GLU A 36 41.97 3.03 -11.86
N LEU A 37 43.03 3.13 -12.68
CA LEU A 37 43.14 2.37 -13.93
C LEU A 37 43.04 0.83 -13.73
N PRO A 38 43.69 0.22 -12.73
CA PRO A 38 43.54 -1.22 -12.49
C PRO A 38 42.10 -1.62 -12.17
N HIS A 39 41.38 -0.77 -11.43
CA HIS A 39 39.98 -1.00 -11.10
C HIS A 39 39.08 -0.95 -12.34
N VAL A 40 39.23 0.09 -13.18
CA VAL A 40 38.46 0.20 -14.43
C VAL A 40 38.78 -0.94 -15.40
N ALA A 41 40.04 -1.37 -15.49
CA ALA A 41 40.42 -2.52 -16.32
C ALA A 41 39.74 -3.81 -15.85
N ALA A 42 39.69 -4.07 -14.53
CA ALA A 42 38.97 -5.21 -13.96
C ALA A 42 37.45 -5.11 -14.22
N THR A 43 36.86 -3.94 -13.98
CA THR A 43 35.43 -3.67 -14.26
C THR A 43 35.07 -3.91 -15.73
N LEU A 44 35.93 -3.52 -16.68
CA LEU A 44 35.69 -3.78 -18.10
C LEU A 44 35.72 -5.27 -18.44
N GLU A 45 36.53 -6.09 -17.76
CA GLU A 45 36.48 -7.55 -17.92
C GLU A 45 35.19 -8.16 -17.39
N GLU A 46 34.72 -7.70 -16.24
CA GLU A 46 33.46 -8.15 -15.66
C GLU A 46 32.28 -7.77 -16.56
N LEU A 47 32.25 -6.52 -17.04
CA LEU A 47 31.26 -6.06 -18.02
C LEU A 47 31.34 -6.86 -19.32
N ARG A 48 32.54 -7.28 -19.76
CA ARG A 48 32.72 -8.13 -20.93
C ARG A 48 32.17 -9.53 -20.69
N ALA A 49 32.40 -10.10 -19.52
CA ALA A 49 31.83 -11.39 -19.13
C ALA A 49 30.29 -11.35 -19.06
N ALA A 50 29.72 -10.21 -18.65
CA ALA A 50 28.29 -9.94 -18.67
C ALA A 50 27.72 -9.59 -20.07
N GLY A 51 28.56 -9.54 -21.11
CA GLY A 51 28.13 -9.22 -22.48
C GLY A 51 27.79 -7.74 -22.73
N LEU A 52 28.17 -6.84 -21.80
CA LEU A 52 27.87 -5.41 -21.87
C LEU A 52 28.91 -4.64 -22.69
N VAL A 53 30.13 -5.14 -22.82
CA VAL A 53 31.19 -4.48 -23.60
C VAL A 53 31.96 -5.47 -24.46
N THR A 54 32.50 -4.99 -25.56
CA THR A 54 33.36 -5.74 -26.48
C THR A 54 34.72 -5.07 -26.59
N ARG A 55 35.77 -5.89 -26.72
CA ARG A 55 37.13 -5.39 -27.02
C ARG A 55 37.28 -5.23 -28.53
N LEU A 56 37.67 -4.04 -28.96
CA LEU A 56 38.06 -3.79 -30.34
C LEU A 56 39.56 -4.10 -30.50
N GLY A 57 39.89 -5.01 -31.43
CA GLY A 57 41.27 -5.42 -31.70
C GLY A 57 42.15 -4.28 -32.19
N THR A 58 43.45 -4.34 -31.87
CA THR A 58 44.43 -3.30 -32.16
C THR A 58 44.83 -3.29 -33.64
N GLY A 59 44.20 -2.42 -34.43
CA GLY A 59 44.53 -2.26 -35.85
C GLY A 59 45.83 -1.52 -36.15
N ARG A 60 46.43 -0.81 -35.18
CA ARG A 60 47.73 -0.08 -35.29
C ARG A 60 48.14 0.76 -34.07
N ALA A 61 47.43 0.69 -32.94
CA ALA A 61 47.70 1.50 -31.74
C ALA A 61 48.03 0.61 -30.52
N GLU A 62 48.93 1.08 -29.67
CA GLU A 62 49.40 0.39 -28.44
C GLU A 62 48.31 0.24 -27.35
N ALA A 63 47.16 0.91 -27.49
CA ALA A 63 46.08 0.91 -26.50
C ALA A 63 44.88 0.01 -26.91
N LEU A 64 44.33 -0.71 -25.93
CA LEU A 64 43.12 -1.54 -26.07
C LEU A 64 41.86 -0.65 -26.02
N TRP A 65 41.04 -0.74 -27.06
CA TRP A 65 39.77 0.00 -27.17
C TRP A 65 38.58 -0.88 -26.81
N TRP A 66 37.58 -0.26 -26.21
CA TRP A 66 36.34 -0.87 -25.75
C TRP A 66 35.16 -0.22 -26.45
N GLU A 67 34.14 -1.02 -26.73
CA GLU A 67 32.86 -0.61 -27.32
C GLU A 67 31.72 -1.16 -26.46
N PRO A 68 30.68 -0.36 -26.16
CA PRO A 68 29.51 -0.84 -25.45
C PRO A 68 28.64 -1.68 -26.38
N ALA A 69 28.13 -2.81 -25.89
CA ALA A 69 27.04 -3.49 -26.56
C ALA A 69 25.78 -2.60 -26.53
N PRO A 70 24.92 -2.65 -27.58
CA PRO A 70 23.68 -1.88 -27.62
C PRO A 70 22.85 -2.08 -26.34
N PRO A 71 22.51 -1.01 -25.58
CA PRO A 71 21.90 -1.15 -24.26
C PRO A 71 20.62 -1.98 -24.25
N GLN A 72 19.74 -1.80 -25.25
CA GLN A 72 18.50 -2.55 -25.37
C GLN A 72 18.74 -4.06 -25.52
N LEU A 73 19.82 -4.45 -26.20
CA LEU A 73 20.17 -5.86 -26.40
C LEU A 73 20.82 -6.44 -25.14
N ALA A 74 21.86 -5.77 -24.63
CA ALA A 74 22.65 -6.29 -23.51
C ALA A 74 21.91 -6.21 -22.17
N LEU A 75 21.34 -5.05 -21.82
CA LEU A 75 20.53 -4.91 -20.60
C LEU A 75 19.20 -5.66 -20.71
N GLY A 76 18.64 -5.76 -21.92
CA GLY A 76 17.44 -6.56 -22.18
C GLY A 76 17.67 -8.05 -21.89
N ALA A 77 18.82 -8.60 -22.28
CA ALA A 77 19.20 -9.98 -21.97
C ALA A 77 19.38 -10.21 -20.46
N LEU A 78 20.07 -9.31 -19.75
CA LEU A 78 20.22 -9.40 -18.29
C LEU A 78 18.86 -9.31 -17.57
N LEU A 79 17.98 -8.42 -18.02
CA LEU A 79 16.62 -8.30 -17.48
C LEU A 79 15.82 -9.58 -17.71
N ALA A 80 15.92 -10.20 -18.90
CA ALA A 80 15.24 -11.45 -19.20
C ALA A 80 15.69 -12.59 -18.27
N VAL A 81 16.99 -12.72 -18.02
CA VAL A 81 17.55 -13.70 -17.05
C VAL A 81 16.98 -13.46 -15.65
N ARG A 82 16.98 -12.21 -15.18
CA ARG A 82 16.40 -11.85 -13.86
C ARG A 82 14.91 -12.18 -13.78
N GLN A 83 14.16 -11.94 -14.86
CA GLN A 83 12.75 -12.30 -14.93
C GLN A 83 12.53 -13.82 -14.93
N ASP A 84 13.38 -14.59 -15.60
CA ASP A 84 13.34 -16.06 -15.57
C ASP A 84 13.63 -16.59 -14.16
N GLU A 85 14.63 -16.06 -13.47
CA GLU A 85 14.95 -16.41 -12.07
C GLU A 85 13.78 -16.12 -11.14
N LEU A 86 13.17 -14.93 -11.22
CA LEU A 86 11.99 -14.59 -10.43
C LEU A 86 10.79 -15.47 -10.75
N ARG A 87 10.60 -15.85 -12.03
CA ARG A 87 9.57 -16.81 -12.44
C ARG A 87 9.84 -18.20 -11.86
N ALA A 88 11.09 -18.65 -11.86
CA ALA A 88 11.48 -19.94 -11.28
C ALA A 88 11.22 -19.99 -9.76
N VAL A 89 11.64 -18.95 -9.02
CA VAL A 89 11.35 -18.82 -7.58
C VAL A 89 9.85 -18.83 -7.31
N SER A 90 9.07 -18.10 -8.10
CA SER A 90 7.60 -18.08 -7.98
C SER A 90 6.98 -19.46 -8.23
N ALA A 91 7.50 -20.22 -9.20
CA ALA A 91 7.06 -21.57 -9.47
C ALA A 91 7.38 -22.53 -8.31
N GLU A 92 8.55 -22.41 -7.69
CA GLU A 92 8.90 -23.20 -6.50
C GLU A 92 8.00 -22.87 -5.30
N ILE A 93 7.69 -21.60 -5.07
CA ILE A 93 6.71 -21.19 -4.04
C ILE A 93 5.36 -21.85 -4.29
N ALA A 94 4.87 -21.85 -5.54
CA ALA A 94 3.60 -22.50 -5.89
C ALA A 94 3.63 -24.03 -5.67
N LYS A 95 4.75 -24.69 -5.95
CA LYS A 95 4.92 -26.13 -5.67
C LYS A 95 4.93 -26.43 -4.17
N LEU A 96 5.59 -25.59 -3.37
CA LEU A 96 5.57 -25.70 -1.91
C LEU A 96 4.17 -25.48 -1.36
N ASP A 97 3.42 -24.50 -1.88
CA ASP A 97 2.02 -24.27 -1.49
C ASP A 97 1.14 -25.48 -1.80
N ALA A 98 1.26 -26.06 -3.00
CA ALA A 98 0.52 -27.28 -3.37
C ALA A 98 0.89 -28.49 -2.48
N SER A 99 2.17 -28.65 -2.13
CA SER A 99 2.64 -29.72 -1.26
C SER A 99 2.17 -29.54 0.19
N TYR A 100 2.16 -28.30 0.68
CA TYR A 100 1.62 -27.92 1.97
C TYR A 100 0.13 -28.25 2.05
N ARG A 101 -0.66 -27.80 1.06
CA ARG A 101 -2.10 -28.12 0.96
C ARG A 101 -2.36 -29.61 0.93
N THR A 102 -1.60 -30.39 0.17
CA THR A 102 -1.75 -31.86 0.11
C THR A 102 -1.47 -32.53 1.46
N THR A 103 -0.47 -32.03 2.20
CA THR A 103 -0.12 -32.54 3.53
C THR A 103 -1.19 -32.19 4.58
N VAL A 104 -1.74 -30.98 4.51
CA VAL A 104 -2.84 -30.52 5.37
C VAL A 104 -4.13 -31.28 5.03
N ALA A 105 -4.46 -31.46 3.76
CA ALA A 105 -5.63 -32.22 3.30
C ALA A 105 -5.61 -33.70 3.75
N ARG A 106 -4.43 -34.34 3.77
CA ARG A 106 -4.27 -35.73 4.28
C ARG A 106 -4.51 -35.87 5.79
N ARG A 107 -4.51 -34.78 6.56
CA ARG A 107 -4.76 -34.79 8.02
C ARG A 107 -6.24 -34.67 8.40
N GLY A 108 -7.14 -34.54 7.42
CA GLY A 108 -8.59 -34.57 7.62
C GLY A 108 -9.26 -33.23 7.27
N SER A 109 -10.18 -33.27 6.29
CA SER A 109 -11.23 -32.30 5.93
C SER A 109 -10.92 -30.79 5.80
N GLY A 110 -9.67 -30.34 5.88
CA GLY A 110 -9.32 -28.95 6.20
C GLY A 110 -8.76 -28.04 5.10
N ASP A 111 -8.93 -28.29 3.80
CA ASP A 111 -8.35 -27.43 2.72
C ASP A 111 -8.93 -25.99 2.69
N SER A 112 -9.89 -25.72 3.56
CA SER A 112 -10.67 -24.48 3.61
C SER A 112 -10.53 -23.70 4.92
N LEU A 113 -9.97 -24.32 5.97
CA LEU A 113 -9.96 -23.80 7.35
C LEU A 113 -8.72 -24.30 8.11
N GLU A 114 -7.81 -23.39 8.46
CA GLU A 114 -6.69 -23.62 9.39
C GLU A 114 -7.07 -23.05 10.76
N ILE A 115 -6.85 -23.82 11.82
CA ILE A 115 -6.98 -23.33 13.20
C ILE A 115 -5.58 -23.00 13.73
N VAL A 116 -5.41 -21.76 14.17
CA VAL A 116 -4.19 -21.22 14.74
C VAL A 116 -4.38 -21.09 16.25
N HIS A 117 -3.44 -21.66 16.99
CA HIS A 117 -3.46 -21.70 18.44
C HIS A 117 -2.39 -20.77 19.04
N GLY A 118 -2.79 -19.98 20.03
CA GLY A 118 -1.93 -19.10 20.81
C GLY A 118 -1.70 -17.71 20.19
N PRO A 119 -1.59 -16.67 21.02
CA PRO A 119 -1.57 -15.28 20.57
C PRO A 119 -0.37 -14.94 19.68
N GLU A 120 0.81 -15.51 19.94
CA GLU A 120 2.01 -15.27 19.13
C GLU A 120 1.86 -15.82 17.71
N ASN A 121 1.27 -17.02 17.58
CA ASN A 121 1.04 -17.65 16.29
C ASN A 121 -0.04 -16.89 15.51
N ILE A 122 -1.11 -16.46 16.17
CA ILE A 122 -2.16 -15.63 15.56
C ILE A 122 -1.56 -14.31 15.07
N ARG A 123 -0.75 -13.64 15.90
CA ARG A 123 -0.03 -12.42 15.50
C ARG A 123 0.88 -12.66 14.30
N HIS A 124 1.66 -13.74 14.33
CA HIS A 124 2.55 -14.08 13.22
C HIS A 124 1.77 -14.32 11.92
N ARG A 125 0.67 -15.07 11.97
CA ARG A 125 -0.19 -15.33 10.81
C ARG A 125 -0.87 -14.07 10.29
N PHE A 126 -1.38 -13.21 11.17
CA PHE A 126 -1.94 -11.91 10.80
C PHE A 126 -0.90 -11.07 10.02
N LEU A 127 0.32 -10.94 10.55
CA LEU A 127 1.39 -10.17 9.89
C LEU A 127 1.80 -10.79 8.54
N GLN A 128 1.82 -12.13 8.43
CA GLN A 128 2.10 -12.82 7.17
C GLN A 128 1.02 -12.51 6.11
N LEU A 129 -0.25 -12.63 6.48
CA LEU A 129 -1.38 -12.32 5.58
C LEU A 129 -1.33 -10.88 5.11
N GLN A 130 -1.14 -9.93 6.02
CA GLN A 130 -1.09 -8.51 5.66
C GLN A 130 0.12 -8.18 4.77
N ARG A 131 1.30 -8.73 5.06
CA ARG A 131 2.48 -8.56 4.20
C ARG A 131 2.28 -9.11 2.80
N GLY A 132 1.54 -10.21 2.67
CA GLY A 132 1.22 -10.86 1.40
C GLY A 132 0.17 -10.14 0.55
N ALA A 133 -0.53 -9.14 1.10
CA ALA A 133 -1.58 -8.41 0.41
C ALA A 133 -1.09 -7.70 -0.86
N LYS A 134 -1.87 -7.80 -1.92
CA LYS A 134 -1.57 -7.23 -3.25
C LYS A 134 -2.58 -6.17 -3.70
N ARG A 135 -3.81 -6.21 -3.20
CA ARG A 135 -4.94 -5.40 -3.69
C ARG A 135 -5.68 -4.69 -2.57
N GLU A 136 -6.16 -5.44 -1.58
CA GLU A 136 -6.91 -4.84 -0.47
C GLU A 136 -6.83 -5.63 0.85
N VAL A 137 -7.01 -4.92 1.95
CA VAL A 137 -7.19 -5.45 3.29
C VAL A 137 -8.46 -4.86 3.89
N LEU A 138 -9.37 -5.72 4.34
CA LEU A 138 -10.63 -5.35 4.97
C LEU A 138 -10.57 -5.74 6.44
N ASN A 139 -10.84 -4.81 7.35
CA ASN A 139 -10.72 -5.06 8.78
C ASN A 139 -11.99 -4.62 9.53
N LEU A 140 -12.62 -5.56 10.24
CA LEU A 140 -13.58 -5.30 11.29
C LEU A 140 -12.87 -5.41 12.65
N SER A 141 -12.74 -4.27 13.33
CA SER A 141 -12.03 -4.17 14.61
C SER A 141 -13.00 -3.85 15.74
N LYS A 142 -12.98 -4.71 16.77
CA LYS A 142 -13.75 -4.60 18.01
C LYS A 142 -12.80 -4.59 19.21
N GLY A 143 -13.12 -3.84 20.26
CA GLY A 143 -12.26 -3.75 21.46
C GLY A 143 -12.25 -5.05 22.29
N PRO A 144 -11.24 -5.27 23.16
CA PRO A 144 -9.87 -4.76 23.08
C PRO A 144 -9.04 -5.51 22.02
N ALA A 145 -7.95 -4.91 21.53
CA ALA A 145 -7.02 -5.57 20.60
C ALA A 145 -6.17 -6.62 21.32
N VAL A 146 -6.59 -7.89 21.29
CA VAL A 146 -5.96 -8.96 22.10
C VAL A 146 -4.72 -9.57 21.42
N ALA A 147 -4.74 -9.79 20.11
CA ALA A 147 -3.64 -10.48 19.40
C ALA A 147 -2.61 -9.53 18.76
N VAL A 148 -3.06 -8.44 18.15
CA VAL A 148 -2.19 -7.46 17.49
C VAL A 148 -2.72 -6.07 17.74
N ARG A 149 -1.93 -5.27 18.47
CA ARG A 149 -2.18 -3.83 18.57
C ARG A 149 -1.67 -3.14 17.32
N ARG A 150 -2.31 -2.04 16.97
CA ARG A 150 -1.94 -1.26 15.80
C ARG A 150 -0.51 -0.69 15.90
N GLU A 151 -0.10 -0.31 17.10
CA GLU A 151 1.29 0.10 17.43
C GLU A 151 2.33 -0.97 17.07
N ASP A 152 1.93 -2.25 17.13
CA ASP A 152 2.81 -3.41 16.91
C ASP A 152 2.70 -3.98 15.49
N ASN A 153 2.15 -3.20 14.54
CA ASN A 153 1.92 -3.60 13.16
C ASN A 153 2.83 -2.86 12.16
N PRO A 154 4.13 -3.23 12.06
CA PRO A 154 5.05 -2.60 11.11
C PRO A 154 4.71 -2.91 9.65
N ALA A 155 3.86 -3.90 9.37
CA ALA A 155 3.50 -4.29 8.02
C ALA A 155 2.56 -3.28 7.34
N GLU A 156 1.78 -2.53 8.12
CA GLU A 156 0.75 -1.62 7.63
C GLU A 156 1.32 -0.54 6.70
N LEU A 157 2.39 0.14 7.13
CA LEU A 157 3.09 1.16 6.32
C LEU A 157 3.59 0.59 4.99
N THR A 158 4.27 -0.56 5.03
CA THR A 158 4.81 -1.21 3.83
C THR A 158 3.71 -1.65 2.86
N VAL A 159 2.53 -2.01 3.37
CA VAL A 159 1.37 -2.40 2.55
C VAL A 159 0.75 -1.17 1.88
N ILE A 160 0.61 -0.08 2.61
CA ILE A 160 0.13 1.21 2.09
C ILE A 160 1.08 1.76 1.01
N GLU A 161 2.40 1.73 1.25
CA GLU A 161 3.41 2.19 0.28
C GLU A 161 3.38 1.40 -1.04
N ARG A 162 2.94 0.14 -1.00
CA ARG A 162 2.73 -0.70 -2.18
C ARG A 162 1.41 -0.41 -2.93
N GLY A 163 0.59 0.52 -2.44
CA GLY A 163 -0.67 0.91 -3.05
C GLY A 163 -1.85 -0.03 -2.75
N VAL A 164 -1.73 -0.89 -1.73
CA VAL A 164 -2.82 -1.77 -1.28
C VAL A 164 -3.88 -0.94 -0.56
N ARG A 165 -5.15 -1.14 -0.92
CA ARG A 165 -6.27 -0.42 -0.30
C ARG A 165 -6.62 -1.01 1.06
N ILE A 166 -6.60 -0.21 2.11
CA ILE A 166 -6.96 -0.65 3.47
C ILE A 166 -8.27 0.01 3.89
N ARG A 167 -9.29 -0.81 4.19
CA ARG A 167 -10.59 -0.37 4.70
C ARG A 167 -10.81 -0.94 6.10
N VAL A 168 -11.04 -0.09 7.07
CA VAL A 168 -11.20 -0.46 8.48
C VAL A 168 -12.56 0.03 9.00
N VAL A 169 -13.34 -0.87 9.60
CA VAL A 169 -14.49 -0.49 10.43
C VAL A 169 -14.18 -0.76 11.89
N VAL A 170 -14.41 0.24 12.74
CA VAL A 170 -14.20 0.17 14.18
C VAL A 170 -15.50 0.42 14.94
N GLU A 171 -15.59 -0.09 16.17
CA GLU A 171 -16.62 0.33 17.14
C GLU A 171 -16.22 1.63 17.87
N PRO A 172 -17.18 2.39 18.46
CA PRO A 172 -16.88 3.64 19.16
C PRO A 172 -15.89 3.46 20.32
N ALA A 173 -15.96 2.33 21.04
CA ALA A 173 -15.04 2.02 22.13
C ALA A 173 -13.57 1.95 21.67
N VAL A 174 -13.32 1.46 20.45
CA VAL A 174 -11.96 1.42 19.86
C VAL A 174 -11.51 2.83 19.49
N VAL A 175 -12.42 3.68 19.03
CA VAL A 175 -12.12 5.09 18.74
C VAL A 175 -11.70 5.82 20.00
N GLU A 176 -12.40 5.64 21.10
CA GLU A 176 -12.08 6.27 22.39
C GLU A 176 -10.69 5.86 22.91
N GLN A 177 -10.26 4.62 22.63
CA GLN A 177 -8.97 4.09 23.04
C GLN A 177 -7.82 4.54 22.12
N ASP A 178 -8.02 4.47 20.80
CA ASP A 178 -6.94 4.52 19.80
C ASP A 178 -7.11 5.66 18.76
N LEU A 179 -7.81 6.75 19.08
CA LEU A 179 -8.11 7.84 18.14
C LEU A 179 -6.87 8.37 17.40
N SER A 180 -5.74 8.52 18.09
CA SER A 180 -4.49 9.04 17.51
C SER A 180 -3.95 8.11 16.41
N LEU A 181 -3.94 6.80 16.67
CA LEU A 181 -3.49 5.79 15.73
C LEU A 181 -4.44 5.69 14.53
N LEU A 182 -5.75 5.71 14.79
CA LEU A 182 -6.76 5.73 13.72
C LEU A 182 -6.62 6.96 12.81
N THR A 183 -6.35 8.13 13.40
CA THR A 183 -6.11 9.36 12.65
C THR A 183 -4.83 9.29 11.82
N LEU A 184 -3.76 8.71 12.37
CA LEU A 184 -2.51 8.47 11.64
C LEU A 184 -2.74 7.54 10.44
N GLY A 185 -3.49 6.45 10.63
CA GLY A 185 -3.88 5.56 9.53
C GLY A 185 -4.58 6.28 8.39
N VAL A 186 -5.56 7.13 8.71
CA VAL A 186 -6.24 7.93 7.69
C VAL A 186 -5.28 8.87 6.98
N SER A 187 -4.32 9.48 7.69
CA SER A 187 -3.30 10.33 7.05
C SER A 187 -2.35 9.57 6.12
N LEU A 188 -2.16 8.27 6.37
CA LEU A 188 -1.36 7.37 5.54
C LEU A 188 -2.14 6.83 4.34
N GLY A 189 -3.47 7.00 4.31
CA GLY A 189 -4.31 6.62 3.18
C GLY A 189 -5.33 5.52 3.47
N GLU A 190 -5.50 5.13 4.74
CA GLU A 190 -6.54 4.17 5.11
C GLU A 190 -7.93 4.80 5.10
N GLU A 191 -8.92 4.01 4.70
CA GLU A 191 -10.31 4.38 4.81
C GLU A 191 -10.89 3.81 6.12
N VAL A 192 -11.06 4.67 7.14
CA VAL A 192 -11.58 4.26 8.45
C VAL A 192 -13.03 4.73 8.62
N ARG A 193 -13.92 3.80 9.00
CA ARG A 193 -15.31 4.07 9.35
C ARG A 193 -15.64 3.54 10.75
N VAL A 194 -16.67 4.11 11.36
CA VAL A 194 -17.19 3.79 12.69
C VAL A 194 -18.59 3.23 12.52
N ALA A 195 -18.80 1.99 12.94
CA ALA A 195 -20.12 1.38 13.03
C ALA A 195 -20.62 1.44 14.47
N ALA A 196 -21.93 1.47 14.68
CA ALA A 196 -22.50 1.38 16.03
C ALA A 196 -22.15 0.05 16.71
N GLU A 197 -22.09 -1.03 15.92
CA GLU A 197 -21.75 -2.38 16.38
C GLU A 197 -20.98 -3.11 15.28
N VAL A 198 -19.97 -3.88 15.69
CA VAL A 198 -19.21 -4.77 14.81
C VAL A 198 -19.50 -6.22 15.24
N PRO A 199 -20.03 -7.07 14.32
CA PRO A 199 -20.54 -8.40 14.69
C PRO A 199 -19.45 -9.39 15.09
N THR A 200 -18.25 -9.26 14.52
CA THR A 200 -17.09 -10.08 14.86
C THR A 200 -15.80 -9.39 14.43
N LYS A 201 -14.67 -9.76 15.04
CA LYS A 201 -13.36 -9.40 14.52
C LYS A 201 -13.12 -10.16 13.22
N LEU A 202 -12.70 -9.45 12.18
CA LEU A 202 -12.49 -10.04 10.87
C LEU A 202 -11.40 -9.29 10.13
N VAL A 203 -10.46 -10.03 9.55
CA VAL A 203 -9.50 -9.49 8.58
C VAL A 203 -9.67 -10.28 7.30
N VAL A 204 -9.91 -9.61 6.17
CA VAL A 204 -9.93 -10.23 4.84
C VAL A 204 -8.81 -9.64 4.02
N VAL A 205 -8.01 -10.50 3.38
CA VAL A 205 -6.91 -10.09 2.49
C VAL A 205 -7.20 -10.56 1.07
N ASP A 206 -7.19 -9.61 0.14
CA ASP A 206 -7.39 -9.78 -1.31
C ASP A 206 -8.67 -10.54 -1.71
N ARG A 207 -9.63 -10.70 -0.78
CA ARG A 207 -10.83 -11.55 -0.90
C ARG A 207 -10.53 -13.03 -1.12
N GLU A 208 -9.34 -13.47 -0.72
CA GLU A 208 -8.89 -14.86 -0.86
C GLU A 208 -8.66 -15.52 0.50
N HIS A 209 -8.36 -14.72 1.52
CA HIS A 209 -8.03 -15.18 2.86
C HIS A 209 -8.83 -14.40 3.90
N ALA A 210 -9.37 -15.08 4.90
CA ALA A 210 -9.98 -14.42 6.04
C ALA A 210 -9.42 -14.95 7.36
N LEU A 211 -9.18 -14.06 8.33
CA LEU A 211 -8.77 -14.39 9.69
C LEU A 211 -9.84 -13.87 10.66
N LEU A 212 -10.34 -14.73 11.53
CA LEU A 212 -11.33 -14.41 12.56
C LEU A 212 -11.14 -15.30 13.80
N PRO A 213 -11.45 -14.81 15.01
CA PRO A 213 -11.41 -15.64 16.20
C PRO A 213 -12.49 -16.72 16.14
N LEU A 214 -12.23 -17.90 16.72
CA LEU A 214 -13.21 -18.98 16.83
C LEU A 214 -14.24 -18.74 17.94
N HIS A 215 -13.84 -17.99 18.96
CA HIS A 215 -14.66 -17.69 20.12
C HIS A 215 -14.86 -16.17 20.23
N GLN A 216 -15.97 -15.75 20.82
CA GLN A 216 -16.24 -14.34 21.12
C GLN A 216 -15.97 -13.98 22.59
N ASP A 217 -15.54 -14.94 23.39
CA ASP A 217 -15.11 -14.71 24.76
C ASP A 217 -13.78 -13.93 24.78
N PRO A 218 -13.70 -12.76 25.43
CA PRO A 218 -12.46 -11.98 25.55
C PRO A 218 -11.24 -12.80 25.99
N ASP A 219 -11.43 -13.81 26.83
CA ASP A 219 -10.34 -14.64 27.37
C ASP A 219 -9.86 -15.70 26.35
N ASP A 220 -10.66 -16.04 25.33
CA ASP A 220 -10.37 -17.09 24.34
C ASP A 220 -10.12 -16.53 22.92
N ILE A 221 -10.50 -15.26 22.67
CA ILE A 221 -10.25 -14.55 21.39
C ILE A 221 -8.76 -14.54 21.01
N ALA A 222 -7.85 -14.52 21.98
CA ALA A 222 -6.40 -14.56 21.75
C ALA A 222 -5.82 -15.96 21.62
N GLU A 223 -6.57 -17.00 21.98
CA GLU A 223 -6.06 -18.37 22.01
C GLU A 223 -6.37 -19.13 20.72
N HIS A 224 -7.49 -18.79 20.07
CA HIS A 224 -7.96 -19.55 18.91
C HIS A 224 -8.46 -18.64 17.78
N ALA A 225 -7.79 -18.71 16.62
CA ALA A 225 -8.27 -18.07 15.40
C ALA A 225 -8.35 -19.06 14.23
N ALA A 226 -9.32 -18.82 13.36
CA ALA A 226 -9.48 -19.51 12.09
C ALA A 226 -8.88 -18.67 10.96
N ILE A 227 -8.07 -19.29 10.11
CA ILE A 227 -7.75 -18.79 8.78
C ILE A 227 -8.60 -19.58 7.78
N VAL A 228 -9.39 -18.85 6.99
CA VAL A 228 -10.30 -19.41 6.00
C VAL A 228 -9.74 -19.15 4.62
N HIS A 229 -9.68 -20.20 3.81
CA HIS A 229 -9.26 -20.17 2.40
C HIS A 229 -10.40 -20.54 1.45
N ALA A 230 -11.51 -21.11 1.95
CA ALA A 230 -12.66 -21.49 1.11
C ALA A 230 -13.27 -20.26 0.41
N PRO A 231 -13.27 -20.18 -0.93
CA PRO A 231 -13.77 -19.01 -1.65
C PRO A 231 -15.22 -18.65 -1.31
N GLY A 232 -16.08 -19.64 -1.12
CA GLY A 232 -17.48 -19.42 -0.73
C GLY A 232 -17.63 -18.80 0.66
N VAL A 233 -16.82 -19.26 1.63
CA VAL A 233 -16.85 -18.73 3.00
C VAL A 233 -16.19 -17.36 3.08
N VAL A 234 -15.04 -17.17 2.40
CA VAL A 234 -14.39 -15.86 2.27
C VAL A 234 -15.31 -14.86 1.58
N GLY A 235 -16.05 -15.28 0.55
CA GLY A 235 -17.08 -14.47 -0.10
C GLY A 235 -18.19 -14.03 0.86
N ALA A 236 -18.69 -14.93 1.70
CA ALA A 236 -19.68 -14.61 2.72
C ALA A 236 -19.13 -13.64 3.79
N LEU A 237 -17.90 -13.85 4.26
CA LEU A 237 -17.22 -12.96 5.21
C LEU A 237 -16.93 -11.58 4.60
N THR A 238 -16.58 -11.53 3.31
CA THR A 238 -16.43 -10.28 2.56
C THR A 238 -17.77 -9.56 2.46
N ALA A 239 -18.87 -10.27 2.19
CA ALA A 239 -20.21 -9.69 2.17
C ALA A 239 -20.63 -9.14 3.54
N LEU A 240 -20.29 -9.84 4.63
CA LEU A 240 -20.49 -9.35 6.00
C LEU A 240 -19.75 -8.03 6.21
N PHE A 241 -18.48 -7.95 5.82
CA PHE A 241 -17.71 -6.70 5.88
C PHE A 241 -18.41 -5.58 5.10
N GLU A 242 -18.80 -5.82 3.85
CA GLU A 242 -19.42 -4.78 3.01
C GLU A 242 -20.75 -4.28 3.59
N GLN A 243 -21.55 -5.15 4.19
CA GLN A 243 -22.78 -4.75 4.87
C GLN A 243 -22.52 -3.86 6.08
N VAL A 244 -21.50 -4.17 6.88
CA VAL A 244 -21.09 -3.34 8.02
C VAL A 244 -20.52 -2.01 7.51
N TRP A 245 -19.67 -2.05 6.48
CA TRP A 245 -19.05 -0.90 5.84
C TRP A 245 -20.07 0.13 5.32
N GLN A 246 -21.13 -0.33 4.66
CA GLN A 246 -22.19 0.52 4.11
C GLN A 246 -22.98 1.26 5.21
N ARG A 247 -23.12 0.66 6.40
CA ARG A 247 -23.83 1.26 7.54
C ARG A 247 -22.92 2.13 8.42
N ALA A 248 -21.61 1.94 8.32
CA ALA A 248 -20.62 2.68 9.09
C ALA A 248 -20.39 4.10 8.55
N ARG A 249 -20.05 5.05 9.43
CA ARG A 249 -19.76 6.44 9.10
C ARG A 249 -18.25 6.70 9.10
N PRO A 250 -17.68 7.50 8.18
CA PRO A 250 -16.26 7.85 8.24
C PRO A 250 -15.82 8.35 9.63
N LEU A 251 -14.70 7.84 10.16
CA LEU A 251 -14.17 8.20 11.50
C LEU A 251 -13.84 9.67 11.60
N ASN A 252 -13.09 10.13 10.61
CA ASN A 252 -13.13 11.52 10.27
C ASN A 252 -14.48 11.68 9.59
N GLY A 253 -15.51 12.00 10.39
CA GLY A 253 -16.71 12.58 9.82
C GLY A 253 -16.29 13.59 8.77
N HIS A 254 -17.17 13.82 7.81
CA HIS A 254 -16.98 14.78 6.73
C HIS A 254 -16.32 14.14 5.51
N SER A 255 -17.10 13.31 4.81
CA SER A 255 -16.99 13.33 3.35
C SER A 255 -16.97 14.81 2.94
N ARG A 256 -15.95 15.24 2.19
CA ARG A 256 -15.76 16.65 1.82
C ARG A 256 -17.04 17.29 1.22
N GLY A 257 -17.99 16.48 0.72
CA GLY A 257 -19.27 16.91 0.18
C GLY A 257 -20.43 17.00 1.18
N GLU A 258 -20.59 16.07 2.14
CA GLU A 258 -21.75 16.11 3.06
C GLU A 258 -21.64 17.26 4.05
N ASP A 259 -20.42 17.59 4.43
CA ASP A 259 -20.16 18.68 5.35
C ASP A 259 -20.28 20.05 4.72
N ASP A 260 -19.80 20.18 3.49
CA ASP A 260 -19.98 21.40 2.74
C ASP A 260 -21.50 21.61 2.57
N ARG A 261 -22.29 20.57 2.25
CA ARG A 261 -23.77 20.63 2.22
C ARG A 261 -24.40 20.96 3.57
N ALA A 262 -23.90 20.40 4.68
CA ALA A 262 -24.41 20.69 6.02
C ALA A 262 -24.08 22.14 6.43
N ILE A 263 -22.85 22.59 6.20
CA ILE A 263 -22.42 23.97 6.41
C ILE A 263 -23.29 24.91 5.56
N GLN A 264 -23.47 24.62 4.26
CA GLN A 264 -24.32 25.40 3.35
C GLN A 264 -25.77 25.50 3.87
N SER A 265 -26.37 24.37 4.25
CA SER A 265 -27.75 24.31 4.75
C SER A 265 -27.92 25.12 6.05
N LEU A 266 -26.97 25.00 6.99
CA LEU A 266 -27.01 25.73 8.25
C LEU A 266 -26.67 27.22 8.07
N MET A 267 -25.82 27.56 7.10
CA MET A 267 -25.57 28.94 6.69
C MET A 267 -26.81 29.59 6.08
N LEU A 268 -27.52 28.89 5.19
CA LEU A 268 -28.79 29.34 4.59
C LEU A 268 -29.89 29.49 5.64
N ALA A 269 -29.86 28.67 6.69
CA ALA A 269 -30.73 28.80 7.87
C ALA A 269 -30.31 29.95 8.82
N GLY A 270 -29.25 30.70 8.51
CA GLY A 270 -28.84 31.89 9.25
C GLY A 270 -27.99 31.64 10.50
N LEU A 271 -27.43 30.44 10.67
CA LEU A 271 -26.58 30.14 11.83
C LEU A 271 -25.20 30.82 11.71
N THR A 272 -24.63 31.17 12.87
CA THR A 272 -23.25 31.66 13.00
C THR A 272 -22.25 30.53 12.86
N ASP A 273 -20.99 30.84 12.58
CA ASP A 273 -19.95 29.83 12.38
C ASP A 273 -19.62 29.06 13.66
N GLU A 274 -19.78 29.70 14.81
CA GLU A 274 -19.68 29.07 16.13
C GLU A 274 -20.80 28.04 16.33
N ALA A 275 -22.04 28.39 15.99
CA ALA A 275 -23.18 27.50 16.10
C ALA A 275 -23.11 26.34 15.09
N ILE A 276 -22.64 26.62 13.87
CA ILE A 276 -22.38 25.59 12.85
C ILE A 276 -21.29 24.64 13.33
N ALA A 277 -20.17 25.16 13.81
CA ALA A 277 -19.04 24.37 14.31
C ALA A 277 -19.48 23.43 15.44
N GLN A 278 -20.29 23.95 16.37
CA GLN A 278 -20.87 23.15 17.45
C GLN A 278 -21.83 22.07 16.92
N ARG A 279 -22.68 22.40 15.94
CA ARG A 279 -23.70 21.49 15.39
C ARG A 279 -23.10 20.32 14.61
N ILE A 280 -21.97 20.53 13.94
CA ILE A 280 -21.27 19.49 13.16
C ILE A 280 -20.01 18.96 13.88
N ASN A 281 -19.87 19.26 15.18
CA ASN A 281 -18.79 18.79 16.04
C ASN A 281 -17.37 19.03 15.45
N THR A 282 -17.12 20.27 14.98
CA THR A 282 -15.83 20.68 14.41
C THR A 282 -15.36 22.02 15.00
N SER A 283 -14.17 22.48 14.62
CA SER A 283 -13.66 23.79 15.04
C SER A 283 -14.13 24.93 14.14
N VAL A 284 -14.35 26.11 14.71
CA VAL A 284 -14.71 27.34 13.97
C VAL A 284 -13.70 27.65 12.85
N ARG A 285 -12.41 27.43 13.10
CA ARG A 285 -11.35 27.55 12.09
C ARG A 285 -11.56 26.61 10.89
N THR A 286 -12.07 25.41 11.13
CA THR A 286 -12.38 24.43 10.07
C THR A 286 -13.58 24.87 9.25
N VAL A 287 -14.63 25.40 9.90
CA VAL A 287 -15.80 26.01 9.22
C VAL A 287 -15.35 27.18 8.35
N HIS A 288 -14.61 28.14 8.88
CA HIS A 288 -14.10 29.29 8.12
C HIS A 288 -13.27 28.88 6.89
N ARG A 289 -12.35 27.92 7.06
CA ARG A 289 -11.52 27.42 5.97
C ARG A 289 -12.36 26.79 4.85
N ARG A 290 -13.44 26.08 5.20
CA ARG A 290 -14.34 25.43 4.23
C ARG A 290 -15.23 26.43 3.52
N ILE A 291 -15.80 27.41 4.24
CA ILE A 291 -16.55 28.52 3.65
C ILE A 291 -15.68 29.27 2.63
N ARG A 292 -14.44 29.61 2.99
CA ARG A 292 -13.50 30.26 2.09
C ARG A 292 -13.25 29.44 0.82
N ARG A 293 -13.07 28.13 0.96
CA ARG A 293 -12.87 27.24 -0.19
C ARG A 293 -14.12 27.13 -1.08
N MET A 294 -15.32 27.19 -0.50
CA MET A 294 -16.58 27.24 -1.27
C MET A 294 -16.72 28.56 -2.02
N MET A 295 -16.32 29.67 -1.41
CA MET A 295 -16.25 30.98 -2.06
C MET A 295 -15.26 30.97 -3.23
N ASP A 296 -14.06 30.42 -3.04
CA ASP A 296 -13.04 30.31 -4.10
C ASP A 296 -13.53 29.47 -5.30
N ARG A 297 -14.36 28.44 -5.06
CA ARG A 297 -14.91 27.57 -6.11
C ARG A 297 -16.09 28.18 -6.86
N THR A 298 -16.91 28.95 -6.17
CA THR A 298 -18.14 29.58 -6.73
C THR A 298 -17.87 30.98 -7.27
N GLY A 299 -16.68 31.54 -7.04
CA GLY A 299 -16.35 32.91 -7.38
C GLY A 299 -17.00 33.96 -6.47
N ALA A 300 -17.61 33.54 -5.35
CA ALA A 300 -18.25 34.44 -4.41
C ALA A 300 -17.22 35.28 -3.64
N ALA A 301 -17.34 36.60 -3.67
CA ALA A 301 -16.46 37.49 -2.90
C ALA A 301 -16.93 37.70 -1.45
N THR A 302 -18.18 37.37 -1.14
CA THR A 302 -18.75 37.51 0.21
C THR A 302 -19.58 36.29 0.61
N ARG A 303 -19.75 36.06 1.93
CA ARG A 303 -20.61 35.01 2.49
C ARG A 303 -22.05 35.11 1.97
N PHE A 304 -22.55 36.34 1.80
CA PHE A 304 -23.88 36.60 1.26
C PHE A 304 -24.00 36.15 -0.20
N GLN A 305 -23.00 36.48 -1.03
CA GLN A 305 -22.95 36.01 -2.42
C GLN A 305 -22.82 34.49 -2.51
N LEU A 306 -22.04 33.87 -1.62
CA LEU A 306 -21.97 32.41 -1.54
C LEU A 306 -23.36 31.82 -1.24
N GLY A 307 -24.08 32.37 -0.26
CA GLY A 307 -25.45 31.95 0.04
C GLY A 307 -26.43 32.12 -1.13
N TRP A 308 -26.25 33.16 -1.96
CA TRP A 308 -27.03 33.35 -3.17
C TRP A 308 -26.76 32.27 -4.23
N HIS A 309 -25.49 31.99 -4.53
CA HIS A 309 -25.11 30.96 -5.51
C HIS A 309 -25.59 29.56 -5.12
N LEU A 310 -25.49 29.21 -3.83
CA LEU A 310 -25.93 27.92 -3.31
C LEU A 310 -27.46 27.74 -3.35
N ARG A 311 -28.21 28.84 -3.35
CA ARG A 311 -29.68 28.81 -3.43
C ARG A 311 -30.16 28.58 -4.85
N ASP A 312 -29.46 29.11 -5.86
CA ASP A 312 -29.75 28.84 -7.28
C ASP A 312 -29.45 27.36 -7.64
N GLU A 313 -28.33 26.80 -7.16
CA GLU A 313 -27.99 25.38 -7.37
C GLU A 313 -29.04 24.41 -6.78
N ALA A 314 -29.63 24.75 -5.63
CA ALA A 314 -30.69 23.94 -5.01
C ALA A 314 -32.05 24.03 -5.73
N GLY A 315 -32.27 25.06 -6.54
CA GLY A 315 -33.47 25.23 -7.35
C GLY A 315 -33.48 24.41 -8.64
N GLU A 316 -32.30 24.09 -9.19
CA GLU A 316 -32.14 23.33 -10.44
C GLU A 316 -32.21 21.80 -10.24
N GLU A 317 -31.89 21.27 -9.05
CA GLU A 317 -31.99 19.82 -8.75
C GLU A 317 -33.42 19.34 -8.43
N SER A 318 -34.39 20.26 -8.26
CA SER A 318 -35.80 19.95 -7.92
C SER A 318 -36.80 20.25 -9.04
N GLY A 319 -36.32 20.53 -10.27
CA GLY A 319 -37.12 20.83 -11.46
C GLY A 319 -37.19 19.67 -12.45
#